data_AF-A0A945SU31-F1
#
_entry.id   AF-A0A945SU31-F1
#
_cell.length_a   1.000
_cell.length_b   1.000
_cell.length_c   1.000
_cell.angle_alpha   90.00
_cell.angle_beta   90.00
_cell.angle_gamma   90.00
#
_symmetry.space_group_name_H-M   'P 1'
#
loop_
_entity.id
_entity.type
_entity.pdbx_description
1 polymer ?
#
loop_
_entity_poly.entity_id
_entity_poly.type
_entity_poly.pdbx_seq_one_letter_code
_entity_poly.pdbx_strand_id
1 'polypeptide(L)'
;NTRGCILSLIVGPADGVRTGNKEGDDIGDYERLVGQVIELFEEGERGGHSILESGPDMGWPPKGADLGARATTSEGSRRKAKLKIMLFCAFAWILFKTGWKLKNFDPVHYRRMTALNTDFRKFDDVLRMTVDCDLQTLARAKTLLETAKAAGTIRYGIYEQDAAMMTCIVPSVESDDHLHFLDGASGGYALAAKMMKAG
;
A
#
# COMPACT_ATOMS: atom_id res chain seq x y z
N ASN A 1 -20.24 0.70 -10.07
CA ASN A 1 -19.46 -0.18 -9.18
C ASN A 1 -18.23 -0.65 -9.95
N THR A 2 -17.33 0.28 -10.24
CA THR A 2 -16.05 0.01 -10.89
C THR A 2 -15.22 -0.78 -9.88
N ARG A 3 -14.86 -2.02 -10.21
CA ARG A 3 -13.91 -2.77 -9.38
C ARG A 3 -12.58 -2.03 -9.45
N GLY A 4 -12.14 -1.49 -8.32
CA GLY A 4 -10.78 -0.98 -8.18
C GLY A 4 -9.78 -2.12 -8.39
N CYS A 5 -8.68 -1.84 -9.07
CA CYS A 5 -7.55 -2.72 -9.28
C CYS A 5 -6.39 -2.21 -8.43
N ILE A 6 -5.72 -3.12 -7.69
CA ILE A 6 -4.51 -2.77 -6.97
C ILE A 6 -3.34 -2.77 -7.96
N LEU A 7 -2.60 -1.69 -7.99
CA LEU A 7 -1.49 -1.46 -8.90
C LEU A 7 -0.21 -1.23 -8.12
N SER A 8 0.84 -2.00 -8.42
CA SER A 8 2.22 -1.69 -7.99
C SER A 8 2.98 -1.05 -9.16
N LEU A 9 3.45 0.17 -8.95
CA LEU A 9 4.15 0.98 -9.95
C LEU A 9 5.56 1.30 -9.48
N ILE A 10 6.54 1.19 -10.38
CA ILE A 10 7.90 1.69 -10.18
C ILE A 10 8.27 2.55 -11.39
N VAL A 11 8.71 3.79 -11.17
CA VAL A 11 9.16 4.73 -12.22
C VAL A 11 10.52 5.31 -11.84
N GLY A 12 11.53 5.07 -12.66
CA GLY A 12 12.87 5.63 -12.49
C GLY A 12 13.28 6.45 -13.71
N PRO A 13 14.28 7.34 -13.58
CA PRO A 13 14.84 8.05 -14.72
C PRO A 13 15.46 7.05 -15.72
N ALA A 14 15.45 7.38 -17.01
CA ALA A 14 16.23 6.64 -17.99
C ALA A 14 17.75 6.89 -17.83
N ASP A 15 18.58 6.04 -18.42
CA ASP A 15 20.04 6.20 -18.33
C ASP A 15 20.48 7.53 -18.93
N GLY A 16 21.27 8.30 -18.16
CA GLY A 16 21.80 9.59 -18.61
C GLY A 16 20.86 10.79 -18.47
N VAL A 17 19.62 10.58 -18.00
CA VAL A 17 18.72 11.68 -17.62
C VAL A 17 19.22 12.29 -16.32
N ARG A 18 19.44 13.62 -16.32
CA ARG A 18 19.81 14.36 -15.11
C ARG A 18 18.63 14.35 -14.15
N THR A 19 18.80 13.74 -12.98
CA THR A 19 17.98 14.03 -11.81
C THR A 19 18.56 15.26 -11.11
N GLY A 20 17.71 16.22 -10.79
CA GLY A 20 18.14 17.57 -10.44
C GLY A 20 17.87 17.93 -8.99
N ASN A 21 18.91 17.97 -8.16
CA ASN A 21 19.01 18.85 -7.00
C ASN A 21 20.31 19.67 -7.12
N LYS A 22 20.33 20.63 -8.04
CA LYS A 22 21.27 21.76 -7.98
C LYS A 22 20.45 23.02 -7.73
N GLU A 23 20.80 23.76 -6.68
CA GLU A 23 20.17 25.04 -6.34
C GLU A 23 20.10 25.94 -7.57
N GLY A 24 18.88 26.17 -8.07
CA GLY A 24 18.58 27.10 -9.16
C GLY A 24 18.17 26.50 -10.51
N ASP A 25 18.13 25.17 -10.69
CA ASP A 25 17.68 24.55 -11.94
C ASP A 25 16.15 24.38 -12.01
N ASP A 26 15.60 24.55 -13.21
CA ASP A 26 14.22 24.22 -13.59
C ASP A 26 13.90 22.76 -13.23
N ILE A 27 12.65 22.46 -12.80
CA ILE A 27 12.22 21.11 -12.45
C ILE A 27 12.50 20.19 -13.64
N GLY A 28 13.36 19.19 -13.44
CA GLY A 28 13.76 18.25 -14.50
C GLY A 28 12.55 17.52 -15.08
N ASP A 29 12.67 17.09 -16.34
CA ASP A 29 11.57 16.42 -17.05
C ASP A 29 11.08 15.15 -16.34
N TYR A 30 11.97 14.49 -15.58
CA TYR A 30 11.62 13.35 -14.74
C TYR A 30 10.74 13.76 -13.56
N GLU A 31 11.14 14.77 -12.80
CA GLU A 31 10.42 15.27 -11.64
C GLU A 31 9.04 15.83 -12.03
N ARG A 32 8.94 16.50 -13.19
CA ARG A 32 7.66 16.95 -13.76
C ARG A 32 6.75 15.78 -14.07
N LEU A 33 7.28 14.73 -14.69
CA LEU A 33 6.51 13.52 -15.00
C LEU A 33 6.06 12.79 -13.72
N VAL A 34 6.93 12.70 -12.71
CA VAL A 34 6.57 12.11 -11.41
C VAL A 34 5.41 12.86 -10.78
N GLY A 35 5.41 14.20 -10.84
CA GLY A 35 4.28 15.03 -10.41
C GLY A 35 2.98 14.67 -11.14
N GLN A 36 3.02 14.58 -12.47
CA GLN A 36 1.86 14.21 -13.28
C GLN A 36 1.33 12.80 -12.96
N VAL A 37 2.22 11.84 -12.73
CA VAL A 37 1.85 10.47 -12.34
C VAL A 37 1.17 10.47 -10.98
N ILE A 38 1.69 11.22 -10.02
CA ILE A 38 1.09 11.36 -8.68
C ILE A 38 -0.30 12.00 -8.78
N GLU A 39 -0.42 13.15 -9.45
CA GLU A 39 -1.69 13.86 -9.64
C GLU A 39 -2.74 12.97 -10.30
N LEU A 40 -2.35 12.18 -11.32
CA LEU A 40 -3.25 11.25 -11.98
C LEU A 40 -3.87 10.21 -11.03
N PHE A 41 -3.10 9.72 -10.05
CA PHE A 41 -3.63 8.78 -9.05
C PHE A 41 -4.37 9.49 -7.90
N GLU A 42 -4.03 10.76 -7.62
CA GLU A 42 -4.74 11.59 -6.64
C GLU A 42 -6.11 12.09 -7.15
N GLU A 43 -6.33 12.21 -8.47
CA GLU A 43 -7.63 12.53 -9.06
C GLU A 43 -8.71 11.45 -8.84
N GLY A 44 -8.33 10.22 -8.44
CA GLY A 44 -9.27 9.12 -8.19
C GLY A 44 -10.10 9.29 -6.92
N GLU A 45 -11.21 8.54 -6.80
CA GLU A 45 -12.18 8.64 -5.68
C GLU A 45 -11.58 8.55 -4.26
N ARG A 46 -10.35 8.00 -4.12
CA ARG A 46 -9.63 7.85 -2.84
C ARG A 46 -8.31 8.62 -2.76
N GLY A 47 -8.01 9.54 -3.67
CA GLY A 47 -6.73 10.25 -3.64
C GLY A 47 -5.50 9.33 -3.80
N GLY A 48 -5.66 8.19 -4.49
CA GLY A 48 -4.61 7.17 -4.61
C GLY A 48 -4.38 6.31 -3.36
N HIS A 49 -5.05 6.61 -2.23
CA HIS A 49 -4.93 5.81 -1.02
C HIS A 49 -5.60 4.44 -1.18
N SER A 50 -4.83 3.36 -1.06
CA SER A 50 -5.37 2.00 -0.98
C SER A 50 -6.03 1.67 0.37
N ILE A 51 -5.94 2.58 1.35
CA ILE A 51 -6.52 2.44 2.69
C ILE A 51 -7.48 3.61 2.91
N LEU A 52 -8.66 3.33 3.44
CA LEU A 52 -9.62 4.38 3.81
C LEU A 52 -9.04 5.27 4.91
N GLU A 53 -9.38 6.57 4.92
CA GLU A 53 -8.98 7.50 5.99
C GLU A 53 -9.46 7.03 7.38
N SER A 54 -10.57 6.29 7.41
CA SER A 54 -11.09 5.62 8.61
C SER A 54 -10.34 4.33 8.98
N GLY A 55 -9.26 3.97 8.29
CA GLY A 55 -8.50 2.73 8.46
C GLY A 55 -9.21 1.48 7.90
N PRO A 56 -8.52 0.33 7.85
CA PRO A 56 -9.07 -0.90 7.30
C PRO A 56 -10.22 -1.45 8.15
N ASP A 57 -11.24 -2.00 7.49
CA ASP A 57 -12.31 -2.71 8.18
C ASP A 57 -11.85 -4.07 8.68
N MET A 58 -12.13 -4.33 9.96
CA MET A 58 -11.87 -5.62 10.58
C MET A 58 -12.99 -6.59 10.21
N GLY A 59 -12.76 -7.39 9.16
CA GLY A 59 -13.68 -8.43 8.74
C GLY A 59 -13.81 -9.55 9.78
N TRP A 60 -15.03 -10.01 10.02
CA TRP A 60 -15.32 -11.22 10.79
C TRP A 60 -15.96 -12.28 9.90
N PRO A 61 -15.56 -13.57 9.98
CA PRO A 61 -14.50 -14.12 10.82
C PRO A 61 -13.07 -13.80 10.32
N PRO A 62 -12.04 -13.83 11.18
CA PRO A 62 -10.67 -13.53 10.80
C PRO A 62 -10.13 -14.55 9.79
N LYS A 63 -9.79 -14.07 8.60
CA LYS A 63 -9.08 -14.87 7.59
C LYS A 63 -7.65 -15.07 8.09
N GLY A 64 -7.26 -16.32 8.34
CA GLY A 64 -5.91 -16.68 8.79
C GLY A 64 -5.77 -17.19 10.23
N ALA A 65 -6.86 -17.33 11.00
CA ALA A 65 -6.80 -17.91 12.35
C ALA A 65 -6.20 -19.35 12.37
N ASP A 66 -6.40 -20.11 11.28
CA ASP A 66 -5.79 -21.44 11.14
C ASP A 66 -4.27 -21.36 10.93
N LEU A 67 -3.81 -20.42 10.09
CA LEU A 67 -2.39 -20.18 9.85
C LEU A 67 -1.70 -19.71 11.13
N GLY A 68 -2.32 -18.78 11.87
CA GLY A 68 -1.82 -18.33 13.17
C GLY A 68 -1.73 -19.45 14.20
N ALA A 69 -2.72 -20.36 14.24
CA ALA A 69 -2.69 -21.52 15.13
C ALA A 69 -1.58 -22.51 14.75
N ARG A 70 -1.28 -22.70 13.47
CA ARG A 70 -0.17 -23.54 13.00
C ARG A 70 1.19 -22.93 13.31
N ALA A 71 1.32 -21.61 13.23
CA ALA A 71 2.57 -20.89 13.49
C ALA A 71 2.95 -20.83 14.98
N THR A 72 1.97 -20.89 15.88
CA THR A 72 2.17 -20.65 17.31
C THR A 72 2.20 -21.93 18.16
N THR A 73 1.79 -23.08 17.64
CA THR A 73 1.75 -24.31 18.46
C THR A 73 1.83 -25.62 17.69
N SER A 74 2.18 -26.68 18.42
CA SER A 74 2.22 -28.07 17.95
C SER A 74 0.82 -28.67 17.74
N GLU A 75 0.77 -29.77 16.97
CA GLU A 75 -0.45 -30.36 16.41
C GLU A 75 -1.57 -30.67 17.42
N GLY A 76 -1.23 -31.16 18.61
CA GLY A 76 -2.20 -31.55 19.64
C GLY A 76 -2.94 -30.38 20.32
N SER A 77 -2.44 -29.15 20.23
CA SER A 77 -3.05 -27.98 20.90
C SER A 77 -3.60 -26.94 19.92
N ARG A 78 -3.57 -27.22 18.61
CA ARG A 78 -4.04 -26.31 17.54
C ARG A 78 -5.48 -25.87 17.72
N ARG A 79 -6.40 -26.74 18.16
CA ARG A 79 -7.81 -26.37 18.43
C ARG A 79 -7.93 -25.33 19.54
N LYS A 80 -7.16 -25.47 20.62
CA LYS A 80 -7.15 -24.51 21.74
C LYS A 80 -6.53 -23.18 21.29
N ALA A 81 -5.42 -23.22 20.57
CA ALA A 81 -4.78 -22.01 20.01
C ALA A 81 -5.71 -21.28 19.04
N LYS A 82 -6.37 -22.01 18.13
CA LYS A 82 -7.37 -21.47 17.20
C LYS A 82 -8.53 -20.82 17.94
N LEU A 83 -9.09 -21.48 18.97
CA LEU A 83 -10.17 -20.90 19.77
C LEU A 83 -9.71 -19.62 20.49
N LYS A 84 -8.50 -19.62 21.06
CA LYS A 84 -7.91 -18.44 21.70
C LYS A 84 -7.75 -17.27 20.72
N ILE A 85 -7.22 -17.54 19.52
CA ILE A 85 -7.10 -16.54 18.45
C ILE A 85 -8.48 -16.02 18.04
N MET A 86 -9.46 -16.91 17.83
CA MET A 86 -10.82 -16.52 17.47
C MET A 86 -11.48 -15.64 18.54
N LEU A 87 -11.32 -15.98 19.82
CA LEU A 87 -11.85 -15.17 20.94
C LEU A 87 -11.19 -13.80 21.01
N PHE A 88 -9.86 -13.74 20.87
CA PHE A 88 -9.11 -12.49 20.83
C PHE A 88 -9.55 -11.61 19.65
N CYS A 89 -9.66 -12.19 18.44
CA CYS A 89 -10.16 -11.49 17.26
C CYS A 89 -11.62 -11.04 17.44
N ALA A 90 -12.47 -11.82 18.10
CA ALA A 90 -13.86 -11.45 18.37
C ALA A 90 -13.93 -10.23 19.29
N PHE A 91 -13.11 -10.24 20.36
CA PHE A 91 -13.02 -9.12 21.28
C PHE A 91 -12.50 -7.86 20.58
N ALA A 92 -11.41 -7.96 19.82
CA ALA A 92 -10.89 -6.85 19.02
C ALA A 92 -11.93 -6.34 18.01
N TRP A 93 -12.61 -7.25 17.31
CA TRP A 93 -13.69 -6.91 16.36
C TRP A 93 -14.81 -6.12 17.03
N ILE A 94 -15.25 -6.51 18.23
CA ILE A 94 -16.25 -5.77 19.00
C ILE A 94 -15.74 -4.35 19.30
N LEU A 95 -14.51 -4.22 19.82
CA LEU A 95 -13.93 -2.90 20.14
C LEU A 95 -13.88 -1.98 18.90
N PHE A 96 -13.37 -2.49 17.77
CA PHE A 96 -13.28 -1.72 16.53
C PHE A 96 -14.64 -1.41 15.91
N LYS A 97 -15.64 -2.28 16.10
CA LYS A 97 -16.99 -2.07 15.58
C LYS A 97 -17.81 -1.09 16.42
N THR A 98 -17.65 -1.12 17.74
CA THR A 98 -18.41 -0.24 18.65
C THR A 98 -17.70 1.08 18.95
N GLY A 99 -16.40 1.19 18.65
CA GLY A 99 -15.58 2.35 18.97
C GLY A 99 -15.28 2.47 20.47
N TRP A 100 -15.45 1.40 21.24
CA TRP A 100 -15.30 1.45 22.69
C TRP A 100 -13.84 1.66 23.09
N LYS A 101 -13.57 2.79 23.76
CA LYS A 101 -12.25 3.12 24.32
C LYS A 101 -11.96 2.27 25.56
N LEU A 102 -10.73 1.75 25.65
CA LEU A 102 -10.26 0.91 26.73
C LEU A 102 -9.01 1.50 27.37
N LYS A 103 -9.16 2.21 28.50
CA LYS A 103 -8.06 2.92 29.18
C LYS A 103 -7.22 3.76 28.20
N ASN A 104 -6.05 3.27 27.82
CA ASN A 104 -5.08 3.94 26.95
C ASN A 104 -5.29 3.63 25.46
N PHE A 105 -6.24 2.76 25.11
CA PHE A 105 -6.50 2.36 23.74
C PHE A 105 -7.80 2.97 23.21
N ASP A 106 -7.70 3.71 22.11
CA ASP A 106 -8.83 4.23 21.35
C ASP A 106 -8.83 3.60 19.96
N PRO A 107 -9.79 2.69 19.64
CA PRO A 107 -9.83 1.99 18.36
C PRO A 107 -10.09 2.90 17.16
N VAL A 108 -10.78 4.03 17.36
CA VAL A 108 -11.05 5.00 16.28
C VAL A 108 -9.77 5.79 15.98
N HIS A 109 -9.07 6.24 17.02
CA HIS A 109 -7.77 6.88 16.89
C HIS A 109 -6.74 5.95 16.24
N TYR A 110 -6.64 4.71 16.73
CA TYR A 110 -5.72 3.70 16.20
C TYR A 110 -5.92 3.47 14.69
N ARG A 111 -7.17 3.34 14.23
CA ARG A 111 -7.47 3.16 12.80
C ARG A 111 -7.07 4.38 11.96
N ARG A 112 -7.28 5.58 12.47
CA ARG A 112 -6.86 6.82 11.81
C ARG A 112 -5.34 6.91 11.71
N MET A 113 -4.63 6.61 12.80
CA MET A 113 -3.17 6.60 12.81
C MET A 113 -2.58 5.53 11.90
N THR A 114 -3.24 4.36 11.79
CA THR A 114 -2.86 3.33 10.81
C THR A 114 -2.88 3.89 9.38
N ALA A 115 -3.93 4.63 9.00
CA ALA A 115 -4.03 5.24 7.68
C ALA A 115 -2.94 6.32 7.46
N LEU A 116 -2.69 7.17 8.46
CA LEU A 116 -1.70 8.24 8.40
C LEU A 116 -0.25 7.71 8.36
N ASN A 117 0.02 6.63 9.08
CA ASN A 117 1.35 6.03 9.18
C ASN A 117 1.57 4.91 8.13
N THR A 118 0.74 4.86 7.09
CA THR A 118 0.97 3.95 5.96
C THR A 118 1.76 4.64 4.86
N ASP A 119 2.94 4.09 4.58
CA ASP A 119 3.72 4.43 3.38
C ASP A 119 3.24 3.58 2.19
N PHE A 120 2.43 4.21 1.33
CA PHE A 120 1.96 3.64 0.06
C PHE A 120 2.62 4.31 -1.17
N ARG A 121 3.38 5.40 -0.94
CA ARG A 121 4.09 6.17 -1.97
C ARG A 121 5.45 6.60 -1.42
N LYS A 122 6.50 6.14 -2.08
CA LYS A 122 7.88 6.45 -1.74
C LYS A 122 8.66 6.98 -2.95
N PHE A 123 9.43 8.05 -2.75
CA PHE A 123 10.27 8.66 -3.78
C PHE A 123 11.69 8.85 -3.26
N ASP A 124 12.59 7.95 -3.67
CA ASP A 124 14.04 7.99 -3.40
C ASP A 124 14.76 7.84 -4.75
N ASP A 125 14.76 8.88 -5.59
CA ASP A 125 15.19 8.90 -7.02
C ASP A 125 14.44 7.95 -7.96
N VAL A 126 13.60 7.08 -7.40
CA VAL A 126 12.70 6.16 -8.07
C VAL A 126 11.37 6.21 -7.33
N LEU A 127 10.32 6.58 -8.06
CA LEU A 127 8.95 6.54 -7.57
C LEU A 127 8.48 5.10 -7.42
N ARG A 128 7.97 4.76 -6.24
CA ARG A 128 7.30 3.49 -5.94
C ARG A 128 5.94 3.77 -5.35
N MET A 129 4.89 3.19 -5.93
CA MET A 129 3.52 3.37 -5.47
C MET A 129 2.74 2.06 -5.48
N THR A 130 1.96 1.82 -4.44
CA THR A 130 0.90 0.81 -4.43
C THR A 130 -0.43 1.52 -4.25
N VAL A 131 -1.28 1.52 -5.29
CA VAL A 131 -2.50 2.33 -5.35
C VAL A 131 -3.71 1.50 -5.74
N ASP A 132 -4.89 1.90 -5.28
CA ASP A 132 -6.18 1.41 -5.77
C ASP A 132 -6.70 2.39 -6.83
N CYS A 133 -6.93 1.92 -8.05
CA CYS A 133 -7.42 2.76 -9.14
C CYS A 133 -8.45 2.04 -10.01
N ASP A 134 -9.31 2.81 -10.69
CA ASP A 134 -10.21 2.25 -11.68
C ASP A 134 -9.50 1.97 -13.02
N LEU A 135 -10.18 1.23 -13.90
CA LEU A 135 -9.64 0.85 -15.21
C LEU A 135 -9.35 2.06 -16.12
N GLN A 136 -10.05 3.18 -15.93
CA GLN A 136 -9.86 4.38 -16.73
C GLN A 136 -8.56 5.09 -16.34
N THR A 137 -8.32 5.23 -15.03
CA THR A 137 -7.11 5.79 -14.44
C THR A 137 -5.90 4.92 -14.79
N LEU A 138 -6.04 3.59 -14.71
CA LEU A 138 -5.02 2.65 -15.15
C LEU A 138 -4.65 2.83 -16.63
N ALA A 139 -5.65 2.97 -17.51
CA ALA A 139 -5.41 3.19 -18.93
C ALA A 139 -4.69 4.52 -19.20
N ARG A 140 -5.11 5.61 -18.52
CA ARG A 140 -4.42 6.91 -18.58
C ARG A 140 -2.97 6.80 -18.11
N ALA A 141 -2.73 6.08 -17.01
CA ALA A 141 -1.39 5.90 -16.44
C ALA A 141 -0.48 5.13 -17.40
N LYS A 142 -0.97 4.04 -17.99
CA LYS A 142 -0.23 3.28 -19.01
C LYS A 142 0.15 4.17 -20.20
N THR A 143 -0.78 4.95 -20.74
CA THR A 143 -0.51 5.85 -21.88
C THR A 143 0.54 6.91 -21.54
N LEU A 144 0.45 7.51 -20.35
CA LEU A 144 1.43 8.51 -19.88
C LEU A 144 2.82 7.89 -19.77
N LEU A 145 2.92 6.72 -19.14
CA LEU A 145 4.19 6.02 -18.90
C LEU A 145 4.83 5.52 -20.21
N GLU A 146 4.04 4.94 -21.13
CA GLU A 146 4.54 4.51 -22.45
C GLU A 146 5.05 5.69 -23.26
N THR A 147 4.33 6.83 -23.24
CA THR A 147 4.75 8.04 -23.96
C THR A 147 6.08 8.57 -23.43
N ALA A 148 6.22 8.65 -22.11
CA ALA A 148 7.45 9.12 -21.47
C ALA A 148 8.62 8.14 -21.63
N LYS A 149 8.34 6.82 -21.67
CA LYS A 149 9.35 5.81 -22.01
C LYS A 149 9.81 5.96 -23.46
N ALA A 150 8.89 6.14 -24.41
CA ALA A 150 9.21 6.34 -25.82
C ALA A 150 10.03 7.63 -26.05
N ALA A 151 9.81 8.65 -25.24
CA ALA A 151 10.61 9.88 -25.23
C ALA A 151 12.01 9.71 -24.60
N GLY A 152 12.31 8.55 -24.01
CA GLY A 152 13.58 8.29 -23.34
C GLY A 152 13.74 9.00 -22.00
N THR A 153 12.65 9.48 -21.39
CA THR A 153 12.70 10.19 -20.10
C THR A 153 12.76 9.22 -18.92
N ILE A 154 12.10 8.07 -19.03
CA ILE A 154 11.94 7.12 -17.92
C ILE A 154 12.13 5.66 -18.33
N ARG A 155 12.37 4.84 -17.30
CA ARG A 155 12.03 3.42 -17.28
C ARG A 155 10.94 3.19 -16.25
N TYR A 156 10.03 2.28 -16.52
CA TYR A 156 8.99 1.94 -15.55
C TYR A 156 8.60 0.48 -15.60
N GLY A 157 7.96 0.02 -14.54
CA GLY A 157 7.25 -1.24 -14.49
C GLY A 157 5.95 -1.09 -13.73
N ILE A 158 4.91 -1.77 -14.21
CA ILE A 158 3.55 -1.64 -13.72
C ILE A 158 2.94 -3.04 -13.58
N TYR A 159 2.44 -3.40 -12.40
CA TYR A 159 1.88 -4.72 -12.14
C TYR A 159 0.51 -4.63 -11.48
N GLU A 160 -0.49 -5.24 -12.12
CA GLU A 160 -1.88 -5.31 -11.66
C GLU A 160 -2.10 -6.56 -10.81
N GLN A 161 -2.89 -6.43 -9.74
CA GLN A 161 -3.21 -7.52 -8.84
C GLN A 161 -4.52 -7.28 -8.08
N ASP A 162 -5.06 -8.34 -7.50
CA ASP A 162 -6.37 -8.33 -6.86
C ASP A 162 -6.36 -7.76 -5.42
N ALA A 163 -5.19 -7.66 -4.80
CA ALA A 163 -5.07 -7.25 -3.39
C ALA A 163 -3.72 -6.61 -3.07
N ALA A 164 -3.73 -5.69 -2.10
CA ALA A 164 -2.53 -5.20 -1.42
C ALA A 164 -2.30 -5.97 -0.11
N MET A 165 -1.04 -6.06 0.30
CA MET A 165 -0.61 -6.59 1.58
C MET A 165 0.05 -5.47 2.39
N MET A 166 -0.44 -5.29 3.62
CA MET A 166 0.15 -4.37 4.59
C MET A 166 1.09 -5.16 5.52
N THR A 167 2.31 -4.66 5.68
CA THR A 167 3.27 -5.14 6.68
C THR A 167 3.36 -4.12 7.80
N CYS A 168 3.06 -4.53 9.04
CA CYS A 168 3.00 -3.63 10.18
C CYS A 168 4.21 -3.81 11.11
N ILE A 169 4.82 -2.70 11.52
CA ILE A 169 5.76 -2.63 12.64
C ILE A 169 5.04 -1.86 13.75
N VAL A 170 4.61 -2.57 14.79
CA VAL A 170 3.78 -2.00 15.87
C VAL A 170 4.48 -2.27 17.20
N PRO A 171 5.41 -1.40 17.65
CA PRO A 171 6.10 -1.57 18.94
C PRO A 171 5.11 -1.59 20.11
N SER A 172 4.06 -0.77 20.03
CA SER A 172 2.95 -0.72 20.98
C SER A 172 1.67 -0.26 20.27
N VAL A 173 0.52 -0.78 20.74
CA VAL A 173 -0.81 -0.38 20.25
C VAL A 173 -1.36 0.85 20.97
N GLU A 174 -0.71 1.28 22.05
CA GLU A 174 -1.06 2.47 22.83
C GLU A 174 -0.32 3.73 22.35
N SER A 175 0.67 3.56 21.47
CA SER A 175 1.48 4.64 20.94
C SER A 175 1.31 4.80 19.42
N ASP A 176 1.55 6.03 18.98
CA ASP A 176 1.39 6.45 17.59
C ASP A 176 2.64 6.16 16.73
N ASP A 177 3.61 5.40 17.27
CA ASP A 177 4.89 5.05 16.63
C ASP A 177 4.82 3.75 15.81
N HIS A 178 3.61 3.33 15.42
CA HIS A 178 3.41 2.22 14.51
C HIS A 178 3.60 2.66 13.06
N LEU A 179 4.26 1.83 12.26
CA LEU A 179 4.54 2.07 10.84
C LEU A 179 3.95 0.94 10.00
N HIS A 180 3.40 1.31 8.84
CA HIS A 180 2.78 0.36 7.92
C HIS A 180 3.38 0.52 6.52
N PHE A 181 3.87 -0.58 5.96
CA PHE A 181 4.33 -0.64 4.58
C PHE A 181 3.28 -1.32 3.72
N LEU A 182 2.93 -0.71 2.59
CA LEU A 182 1.99 -1.30 1.65
C LEU A 182 2.68 -1.75 0.36
N ASP A 183 2.47 -3.01 -0.01
CA ASP A 183 2.91 -3.59 -1.28
C ASP A 183 1.79 -4.48 -1.87
N GLY A 184 1.98 -4.97 -3.08
CA GLY A 184 1.11 -5.92 -3.74
C GLY A 184 1.11 -7.32 -3.13
N ALA A 185 -0.06 -7.93 -2.94
CA ALA A 185 -0.19 -9.26 -2.35
C ALA A 185 0.34 -10.40 -3.25
N SER A 186 0.47 -10.18 -4.56
CA SER A 186 0.90 -11.18 -5.54
C SER A 186 2.34 -10.97 -6.03
N GLY A 187 3.18 -10.33 -5.22
CA GLY A 187 4.58 -10.03 -5.53
C GLY A 187 4.86 -8.57 -5.87
N GLY A 188 3.83 -7.77 -6.13
CA GLY A 188 3.86 -6.30 -6.12
C GLY A 188 5.09 -5.67 -6.77
N TYR A 189 5.87 -4.93 -5.99
CA TYR A 189 7.09 -4.26 -6.46
C TYR A 189 8.12 -5.20 -7.09
N ALA A 190 8.22 -6.46 -6.67
CA ALA A 190 9.17 -7.39 -7.27
C ALA A 190 8.83 -7.68 -8.74
N LEU A 191 7.54 -7.81 -9.05
CA LEU A 191 7.08 -8.04 -10.43
C LEU A 191 7.12 -6.76 -11.26
N ALA A 192 6.76 -5.61 -10.68
CA ALA A 192 6.94 -4.32 -11.34
C ALA A 192 8.42 -4.07 -11.68
N ALA A 193 9.35 -4.34 -10.76
CA ALA A 193 10.79 -4.21 -11.00
C ALA A 193 11.28 -5.16 -12.10
N LYS A 194 10.74 -6.38 -12.17
CA LYS A 194 11.04 -7.33 -13.24
C LYS A 194 10.58 -6.80 -14.60
N MET A 195 9.39 -6.20 -14.68
CA MET A 195 8.87 -5.60 -15.91
C MET A 195 9.72 -4.40 -16.35
N MET A 196 10.14 -3.54 -15.42
CA MET A 196 11.03 -2.43 -15.71
C MET A 196 12.35 -2.88 -16.34
N LYS A 197 12.91 -4.01 -15.91
CA LYS A 197 14.16 -4.57 -16.45
C LYS A 197 14.00 -5.26 -17.80
N ALA A 198 12.79 -5.69 -18.14
CA ALA A 198 12.50 -6.48 -19.34
C ALA A 198 12.11 -5.60 -20.54
N GLY A 199 11.77 -4.34 -20.31
CA GLY A 199 11.38 -3.37 -21.33
C GLY A 199 12.44 -2.33 -21.60
#